data_AF-A0A848VPH2-F1
#
_entry.id   AF-A0A848VPH2-F1
#
_cell.length_a   1.000
_cell.length_b   1.000
_cell.length_c   1.000
_cell.angle_alpha   90.00
_cell.angle_beta   90.00
_cell.angle_gamma   90.00
#
_symmetry.space_group_name_H-M   'P 1'
#
loop_
_entity.id
_entity.type
_entity.pdbx_description
1 polymer ?
#
loop_
_entity_poly.entity_id
_entity_poly.type
_entity_poly.pdbx_seq_one_letter_code
_entity_poly.pdbx_strand_id
1 'polypeptide(L)' 'FYETGALELYDVVTDPGETDNLAGARPSVAGQLESLLDDWLKKTDAYIPKPLPPAIAP' A
#
# COMPACT_ATOMS: atom_id res chain seq x y z
N PHE A 1 -5.59 2.40 -2.16
CA PHE A 1 -4.82 1.16 -1.93
C PHE A 1 -5.72 0.07 -1.36
N TYR A 2 -5.87 -1.09 -1.98
CA TYR A 2 -6.88 -1.31 -3.03
C TYR A 2 -8.27 -1.79 -2.52
N GLU A 3 -8.52 -1.78 -1.21
CA GLU A 3 -9.89 -1.91 -0.66
C GLU A 3 -10.27 -0.81 0.35
N THR A 4 -9.30 -0.17 1.04
CA THR A 4 -9.59 0.85 2.07
C THR A 4 -8.87 2.18 1.87
N GLY A 5 -7.79 2.23 1.08
CA GLY A 5 -6.96 3.42 0.94
C GLY A 5 -5.96 3.64 2.07
N ALA A 6 -5.90 2.75 3.07
CA ALA A 6 -5.00 2.89 4.20
C ALA A 6 -3.54 2.59 3.80
N LEU A 7 -2.64 3.49 4.20
CA LEU A 7 -1.20 3.26 4.18
C LEU A 7 -0.81 2.54 5.47
N GLU A 8 -0.06 1.45 5.34
CA GLU A 8 0.39 0.64 6.47
C GLU A 8 1.91 0.53 6.45
N LEU A 9 2.52 0.45 7.65
CA LEU A 9 3.95 0.34 7.80
C LEU A 9 4.26 -0.70 8.87
N TYR A 10 5.05 -1.70 8.52
CA TYR A 10 5.46 -2.77 9.43
C TYR A 10 6.97 -2.86 9.52
N ASP A 11 7.48 -3.22 10.70
CA ASP A 11 8.88 -3.59 10.89
C ASP A 11 9.01 -5.10 10.76
N VAL A 12 9.33 -5.60 9.58
CA VAL A 12 9.40 -7.04 9.28
C VAL A 12 10.45 -7.80 10.12
N VAL A 13 11.40 -7.11 10.74
CA VAL A 13 12.43 -7.73 11.58
C VAL A 13 11.86 -8.01 12.96
N THR A 14 11.12 -7.05 13.52
CA THR A 14 10.55 -7.17 14.87
C THR A 14 9.12 -7.70 14.90
N ASP A 15 8.38 -7.54 13.80
CA ASP A 15 6.99 -7.97 13.60
C ASP A 15 6.85 -8.73 12.26
N PRO A 16 7.37 -9.97 12.16
CA PRO A 16 7.24 -10.78 10.95
C PRO A 16 5.79 -11.16 10.60
N GLY A 17 4.85 -10.99 11.55
CA GLY A 17 3.44 -11.27 11.35
C GLY A 17 2.65 -10.08 10.81
N GLU A 18 3.27 -8.91 10.63
CA GLU A 18 2.63 -7.67 10.17
C GLU A 18 1.38 -7.34 11.00
N THR A 19 1.51 -7.45 12.31
CA THR A 19 0.41 -7.30 13.27
C THR A 19 0.32 -5.89 13.87
N ASP A 20 1.41 -5.12 13.84
CA ASP A 20 1.48 -3.77 14.40
C ASP A 20 1.72 -2.71 13.32
N ASN A 21 0.65 -1.97 12.98
CA ASN A 21 0.72 -0.92 11.97
C ASN A 21 1.34 0.37 12.56
N LEU A 22 2.57 0.66 12.14
CA LEU A 22 3.37 1.81 12.56
C LEU A 22 3.14 3.07 11.71
N ALA A 23 2.26 3.06 10.71
CA ALA A 23 2.13 4.18 9.76
C ALA A 23 1.76 5.51 10.47
N GLY A 24 0.89 5.44 11.48
CA GLY A 24 0.52 6.59 12.31
C GLY A 24 1.64 7.04 13.26
N ALA A 25 2.48 6.11 13.72
CA ALA A 25 3.59 6.40 14.64
C ALA A 25 4.84 6.91 13.90
N ARG A 26 5.03 6.54 12.63
CA ARG A 26 6.20 6.89 11.81
C ARG A 26 5.80 7.43 10.43
N PRO A 27 5.03 8.54 10.37
CA PRO A 27 4.48 9.05 9.10
C PRO A 27 5.54 9.47 8.09
N SER A 28 6.70 9.97 8.55
CA SER A 28 7.80 10.34 7.64
C SER A 28 8.40 9.12 6.94
N VAL A 29 8.56 8.00 7.64
CA VAL A 29 9.09 6.76 7.06
C VAL A 29 8.07 6.17 6.09
N ALA A 30 6.79 6.15 6.49
CA ALA A 30 5.71 5.68 5.64
C ALA A 30 5.66 6.46 4.30
N GLY A 31 5.71 7.79 4.35
CA GLY A 31 5.69 8.63 3.14
C GLY A 31 6.93 8.50 2.25
N GLN A 32 8.12 8.28 2.85
CA GLN A 32 9.33 8.00 2.08
C GLN A 32 9.21 6.68 1.31
N LEU A 33 8.74 5.62 1.97
CA LEU A 33 8.57 4.31 1.35
C LEU A 33 7.45 4.31 0.29
N GLU A 34 6.35 5.01 0.55
CA GLU A 34 5.27 5.22 -0.44
C GLU A 34 5.81 5.90 -1.70
N SER A 35 6.62 6.96 -1.54
CA SER A 35 7.23 7.65 -2.70
C SER A 35 8.15 6.74 -3.50
N LEU A 36 8.95 5.90 -2.84
CA LEU A 36 9.82 4.93 -3.50
C LEU A 36 9.01 3.86 -4.26
N LEU A 37 7.90 3.40 -3.70
CA LEU A 37 7.00 2.46 -4.36
C LEU A 37 6.37 3.10 -5.60
N ASP A 38 5.84 4.31 -5.48
CA ASP A 38 5.24 5.06 -6.60
C ASP A 38 6.23 5.26 -7.76
N ASP A 39 7.47 5.63 -7.45
CA ASP A 39 8.51 5.82 -8.46
C ASP A 39 8.89 4.50 -9.14
N TRP A 40 8.94 3.40 -8.39
CA TRP A 40 9.18 2.09 -8.95
C TRP A 40 8.03 1.66 -9.89
N LEU A 41 6.77 1.83 -9.47
CA LEU A 41 5.59 1.49 -10.27
C LEU A 41 5.58 2.23 -11.61
N LYS A 42 5.87 3.54 -11.59
CA LYS A 42 6.00 4.36 -12.82
C LYS A 42 7.14 3.87 -13.71
N LYS A 43 8.28 3.54 -13.11
CA LYS A 43 9.48 3.09 -13.84
C LYS A 43 9.27 1.75 -14.53
N THR A 44 8.51 0.85 -13.92
CA THR A 44 8.28 -0.49 -14.46
C THR A 44 7.04 -0.60 -15.35
N ASP A 45 6.30 0.50 -15.54
CA ASP A 45 4.98 0.51 -16.19
C ASP A 45 4.06 -0.58 -15.59
N ALA A 46 4.07 -0.68 -14.26
CA ALA A 46 3.38 -1.75 -13.56
C ALA A 46 1.86 -1.62 -13.76
N TYR A 47 1.22 -2.74 -14.12
CA TYR A 47 -0.23 -2.79 -14.18
C TYR A 47 -0.82 -2.62 -12.79
N ILE A 48 -1.67 -1.61 -12.64
CA ILE A 48 -2.43 -1.35 -11.42
C ILE A 48 -3.85 -1.90 -11.61
N PRO A 49 -4.27 -2.92 -10.84
CA PRO A 49 -5.63 -3.44 -10.90
C PRO A 49 -6.64 -2.35 -10.58
N LYS A 50 -7.66 -2.24 -11.43
CA LYS A 50 -8.82 -1.39 -11.15
C LYS A 50 -9.94 -2.27 -10.60
N PRO A 51 -10.75 -1.77 -9.64
CA PRO A 51 -11.93 -2.49 -9.18
C PRO A 51 -12.80 -2.88 -10.37
N LEU A 52 -13.32 -4.10 -10.35
CA LEU A 52 -14.33 -4.50 -11.32
C LEU A 52 -15.55 -3.57 -11.13
N PRO A 53 -16.15 -3.03 -12.20
CA PRO A 53 -17.46 -2.38 -12.06
C PRO A 53 -18.44 -3.36 -11.41
N PRO A 54 -19.38 -2.88 -10.57
CA PRO A 54 -20.39 -3.75 -9.97
C PRO A 54 -21.11 -4.51 -11.08
N ALA A 55 -21.28 -5.82 -10.90
CA ALA A 55 -22.00 -6.65 -11.86
C ALA A 55 -23.38 -6.03 -12.09
N ILE A 56 -23.71 -5.70 -13.34
CA ILE A 56 -25.07 -5.31 -13.70
C ILE A 56 -25.91 -6.57 -13.50
N ALA A 57 -26.61 -6.66 -12.38
CA ALA A 57 -27.59 -7.72 -12.15
C ALA A 57 -28.70 -7.59 -13.20
N PRO A 58 -29.12 -8.71 -13.85
CA PRO A 58 -30.17 -8.70 -14.86
C PRO A 58 -31.54 -8.26 -14.33
#